data_AF-A0A7K1URF7-F1
#
_entry.id   AF-A0A7K1URF7-F1
#
_cell.length_a   1.000
_cell.length_b   1.000
_cell.length_c   1.000
_cell.angle_alpha   90.00
_cell.angle_beta   90.00
_cell.angle_gamma   90.00
#
_symmetry.space_group_name_H-M   'P 1'
#
loop_
_entity.id
_entity.type
_entity.pdbx_description
1 polymer ?
#
loop_
_entity_poly.entity_id
_entity_poly.type
_entity_poly.pdbx_seq_one_letter_code
_entity_poly.pdbx_strand_id
1 'polypeptide(L)'
;MRLAELGGDSGAVLRVVAYFDEFAANADTVIRAVALFAECVVGASWPSGVVIRYDGAGRLLPATVTPVDAVGVEPAVWLEWPAAGGAGMPGAVHPLGGVVLDRLRHCLRVVEARHAARSLRMDDPALLEVVLSEKERVRAMRLLGLDPGRATRVLAVAGPGAGEAVRIIGEYVPIARQAVIGAATAVLVQDFGASVVDRGLSDRLNSAVVRAFPASQVGAGGPWIGMGERGAAVSAAVSWGQARRALRFASSTWHGRRVIAFERLGSLELLADMPVQRLLGNADVVRVNEFAASEAGALAVDTVEAFCMFGTLRRTANELHVHHSTVAARIAQVEAVMGWDMGEALDRFMATLVLTVRRIALSSADYLIEFRQLLLWPVNDDGLIEGEDSYHSGPVTIRTLSREELPREYVELVYPAV
;
A
#
# COMPACT_ATOMS: atom_id res chain seq x y z
N MET A 1 25.76 28.99 20.72
CA MET A 1 26.90 28.29 21.33
C MET A 1 27.85 27.88 20.22
N ARG A 2 29.16 28.06 20.37
CA ARG A 2 30.16 27.60 19.37
C ARG A 2 31.11 26.60 20.02
N LEU A 3 31.59 25.62 19.26
CA LEU A 3 32.49 24.59 19.77
C LEU A 3 33.83 25.19 20.22
N ALA A 4 34.34 26.21 19.52
CA ALA A 4 35.59 26.88 19.85
C ALA A 4 35.57 27.61 21.21
N GLU A 5 34.38 27.89 21.76
CA GLU A 5 34.18 28.53 23.07
C GLU A 5 34.18 27.50 24.22
N LEU A 6 34.28 26.20 23.90
CA LEU A 6 34.23 25.11 24.86
C LEU A 6 35.63 24.53 25.11
N GLY A 7 36.01 24.40 26.38
CA GLY A 7 37.21 23.67 26.78
C GLY A 7 37.07 22.15 26.61
N GLY A 8 38.09 21.39 27.03
CA GLY A 8 38.09 19.91 27.00
C GLY A 8 37.59 19.25 28.30
N ASP A 9 36.93 19.99 29.19
CA ASP A 9 36.48 19.46 30.49
C ASP A 9 35.15 18.68 30.39
N SER A 10 34.81 17.95 31.45
CA SER A 10 33.56 17.17 31.51
C SER A 10 32.30 18.04 31.46
N GLY A 11 32.38 19.30 31.92
CA GLY A 11 31.30 20.27 31.81
C GLY A 11 31.01 20.68 30.35
N ALA A 12 32.05 20.82 29.52
CA ALA A 12 31.93 21.08 28.10
C ALA A 12 31.32 19.90 27.34
N VAL A 13 31.65 18.66 27.71
CA VAL A 13 31.01 17.45 27.16
C VAL A 13 29.50 17.49 27.40
N LEU A 14 29.05 17.78 28.62
CA LEU A 14 27.61 17.86 28.94
C LEU A 14 26.89 18.95 28.15
N ARG A 15 27.55 20.10 27.90
CA ARG A 15 26.99 21.17 27.04
C ARG A 15 26.85 20.72 25.59
N VAL A 16 27.82 19.97 25.05
CA VAL A 16 27.70 19.36 23.72
C VAL A 16 26.52 18.38 23.69
N VAL A 17 26.38 17.50 24.69
CA VAL A 17 25.25 16.56 24.75
C VAL A 17 23.91 17.29 24.76
N ALA A 18 23.75 18.30 25.64
CA ALA A 18 22.53 19.08 25.74
C ALA A 18 22.16 19.80 24.42
N TYR A 19 23.16 20.29 23.66
CA TYR A 19 22.95 20.86 22.34
C TYR A 19 22.34 19.87 21.35
N PHE A 20 22.74 18.60 21.43
CA PHE A 20 22.21 17.56 20.55
C PHE A 20 20.80 17.10 20.95
N ASP A 21 20.45 17.16 22.23
CA ASP A 21 19.13 16.77 22.74
C ASP A 21 17.99 17.67 22.22
N GLU A 22 18.29 18.88 21.78
CA GLU A 22 17.32 19.84 21.21
C GLU A 22 16.90 19.50 19.77
N PHE A 23 17.58 18.59 19.07
CA PHE A 23 17.27 18.28 17.68
C PHE A 23 16.14 17.25 17.52
N ALA A 24 15.02 17.72 16.97
CA ALA A 24 13.89 16.88 16.52
C ALA A 24 13.65 16.95 14.99
N ALA A 25 14.62 17.48 14.23
CA ALA A 25 14.50 17.79 12.80
C ALA A 25 15.10 16.71 11.88
N ASN A 26 15.07 16.92 10.55
CA ASN A 26 15.61 15.98 9.55
C ASN A 26 17.15 16.01 9.48
N ALA A 27 17.75 15.02 8.82
CA ALA A 27 19.21 14.86 8.71
C ALA A 27 19.93 16.12 8.19
N ASP A 28 19.34 16.78 7.20
CA ASP A 28 19.84 18.03 6.60
C ASP A 28 19.99 19.15 7.64
N THR A 29 18.96 19.35 8.47
CA THR A 29 18.94 20.36 9.52
C THR A 29 19.98 20.07 10.60
N VAL A 30 20.12 18.80 10.99
CA VAL A 30 21.09 18.38 12.01
C VAL A 30 22.51 18.61 11.52
N ILE A 31 22.86 18.17 10.31
CA ILE A 31 24.21 18.31 9.76
C ILE A 31 24.57 19.79 9.59
N ARG A 32 23.64 20.60 9.09
CA ARG A 32 23.84 22.05 8.96
C ARG A 32 24.04 22.73 10.31
N ALA A 33 23.25 22.38 11.32
CA ALA A 33 23.37 22.95 12.65
C ALA A 33 24.69 22.55 13.33
N VAL A 34 25.16 21.32 13.11
CA VAL A 34 26.46 20.86 13.62
C VAL A 34 27.61 21.54 12.87
N ALA A 35 27.49 21.80 11.57
CA ALA A 35 28.48 22.57 10.82
C ALA A 35 28.62 24.01 11.33
N LEU A 36 27.50 24.68 11.61
CA LEU A 36 27.50 26.01 12.23
C LEU A 36 28.06 25.99 13.65
N PHE A 37 27.81 24.93 14.41
CA PHE A 37 28.30 24.77 15.78
C PHE A 37 29.81 24.51 15.84
N ALA A 38 30.30 23.61 14.98
CA ALA A 38 31.70 23.24 14.90
C ALA A 38 32.54 24.23 14.09
N GLU A 39 31.91 25.11 13.30
CA GLU A 39 32.57 26.08 12.41
C GLU A 39 33.55 25.42 11.41
N CYS A 40 33.24 24.18 11.02
CA CYS A 40 34.00 23.37 10.07
C CYS A 40 33.08 22.69 9.05
N VAL A 41 33.64 22.04 8.05
CA VAL A 41 32.83 21.22 7.14
C VAL A 41 32.37 19.97 7.88
N VAL A 42 31.10 19.63 7.75
CA VAL A 42 30.51 18.42 8.35
C VAL A 42 29.80 17.64 7.28
N GLY A 43 30.08 16.35 7.21
CA GLY A 43 29.48 15.46 6.25
C GLY A 43 28.87 14.22 6.88
N ALA A 44 27.83 13.70 6.24
CA ALA A 44 27.29 12.39 6.49
C ALA A 44 27.00 11.68 5.17
N SER A 45 27.22 10.36 5.15
CA SER A 45 26.87 9.50 4.03
C SER A 45 26.16 8.24 4.49
N TRP A 46 25.36 7.69 3.58
CA TRP A 46 24.53 6.52 3.80
C TRP A 46 24.84 5.44 2.75
N PRO A 47 24.61 4.15 3.09
CA PRO A 47 24.74 3.04 2.13
C PRO A 47 23.88 3.19 0.87
N SER A 48 22.81 3.99 0.93
CA SER A 48 21.95 4.33 -0.21
C SER A 48 22.63 5.19 -1.27
N GLY A 49 23.84 5.72 -1.00
CA GLY A 49 24.58 6.63 -1.87
C GLY A 49 24.26 8.11 -1.62
N VAL A 50 23.39 8.43 -0.66
CA VAL A 50 23.14 9.81 -0.23
C VAL A 50 24.37 10.35 0.50
N VAL A 51 24.79 11.57 0.17
CA VAL A 51 25.86 12.30 0.86
C VAL A 51 25.40 13.73 1.08
N ILE A 52 25.41 14.19 2.34
CA ILE A 52 25.04 15.55 2.73
C ILE A 52 26.24 16.21 3.38
N ARG A 53 26.60 17.42 2.94
CA ARG A 53 27.74 18.17 3.46
C ARG A 53 27.42 19.65 3.59
N TYR A 54 27.79 20.24 4.71
CA TYR A 54 27.66 21.67 4.96
C TYR A 54 29.01 22.27 5.37
N ASP A 55 29.29 23.50 4.94
CA ASP A 55 30.43 24.27 5.45
C ASP A 55 30.14 24.91 6.82
N GLY A 56 31.17 25.46 7.47
CA GLY A 56 31.04 26.13 8.77
C GLY A 56 30.15 27.39 8.76
N ALA A 57 29.75 27.88 7.60
CA ALA A 57 28.78 28.96 7.44
C ALA A 57 27.35 28.45 7.16
N GLY A 58 27.14 27.12 7.18
CA GLY A 58 25.86 26.47 6.97
C GLY A 58 25.40 26.50 5.50
N ARG A 59 26.34 26.59 4.54
CA ARG A 59 26.06 26.47 3.10
C ARG A 59 26.22 25.01 2.66
N LEU A 60 25.27 24.54 1.87
CA LEU A 60 25.31 23.19 1.31
C LEU A 60 26.46 23.08 0.31
N LEU A 61 27.28 22.05 0.45
CA LEU A 61 28.37 21.72 -0.46
C LEU A 61 27.97 20.58 -1.40
N PRO A 62 28.60 20.48 -2.59
CA PRO A 62 28.39 19.34 -3.48
C PRO A 62 28.70 18.01 -2.81
N ALA A 63 27.91 16.99 -3.14
CA ALA A 63 28.18 15.61 -2.73
C ALA A 63 29.55 15.16 -3.27
N THR A 64 30.33 14.48 -2.43
CA THR A 64 31.64 13.92 -2.76
C THR A 64 31.73 12.49 -2.27
N VAL A 65 32.80 11.78 -2.66
CA VAL A 65 33.12 10.47 -2.08
C VAL A 65 33.30 10.63 -0.57
N THR A 66 32.84 9.62 0.18
CA THR A 66 33.00 9.57 1.64
C THR A 66 34.50 9.48 1.97
N PRO A 67 35.04 10.36 2.86
CA PRO A 67 36.43 10.29 3.26
C PRO A 67 36.80 8.98 3.94
N VAL A 68 38.06 8.58 3.83
CA VAL A 68 38.59 7.32 4.38
C VAL A 68 38.56 7.32 5.91
N ASP A 69 38.62 8.49 6.53
CA ASP A 69 38.59 8.73 7.97
C ASP A 69 37.17 8.99 8.53
N ALA A 70 36.13 8.76 7.73
CA ALA A 70 34.76 8.85 8.21
C ALA A 70 34.46 7.80 9.29
N VAL A 71 33.70 8.21 10.31
CA VAL A 71 33.35 7.37 11.45
C VAL A 71 32.01 6.70 11.23
N GLY A 72 31.99 5.37 11.26
CA GLY A 72 30.78 4.55 11.11
C GLY A 72 30.45 4.20 9.65
N VAL A 73 29.43 3.36 9.46
CA VAL A 73 28.99 2.86 8.14
C VAL A 73 27.54 3.25 7.83
N GLU A 74 26.72 3.48 8.86
CA GLU A 74 25.30 3.82 8.72
C GLU A 74 24.81 4.68 9.90
N PRO A 75 24.71 6.00 9.71
CA PRO A 75 25.47 6.77 8.72
C PRO A 75 26.98 6.76 9.04
N ALA A 76 27.79 7.01 8.01
CA ALA A 76 29.19 7.40 8.16
C ALA A 76 29.26 8.93 8.29
N VAL A 77 30.01 9.46 9.27
CA VAL A 77 30.08 10.90 9.56
C VAL A 77 31.52 11.40 9.68
N TRP A 78 31.79 12.64 9.30
CA TRP A 78 33.13 13.22 9.39
C TRP A 78 33.12 14.75 9.59
N LEU A 79 34.25 15.29 10.04
CA LEU A 79 34.53 16.72 10.20
C LEU A 79 35.79 17.08 9.40
N GLU A 80 35.77 18.16 8.63
CA GLU A 80 36.96 18.69 7.96
C GLU A 80 37.27 20.08 8.54
N TRP A 81 38.28 20.12 9.42
CA TRP A 81 38.73 21.35 10.06
C TRP A 81 39.46 22.24 9.05
N PRO A 82 39.21 23.56 9.06
CA PRO A 82 40.00 24.49 8.26
C PRO A 82 41.48 24.39 8.68
N ALA A 83 42.38 24.38 7.70
CA ALA A 83 43.81 24.37 7.96
C ALA A 83 44.18 25.59 8.81
N ALA A 84 44.79 25.35 9.98
CA ALA A 84 45.25 26.41 10.85
C ALA A 84 46.47 27.08 10.19
N GLY A 85 46.24 28.21 9.52
CA GLY A 85 47.27 29.14 9.05
C GLY A 85 48.48 28.51 8.34
N GLY A 86 48.40 28.34 7.02
CA GLY A 86 49.55 27.98 6.17
C GLY A 86 49.50 26.55 5.64
N ALA A 87 49.79 26.40 4.35
CA ALA A 87 49.70 25.15 3.61
C ALA A 87 50.53 24.02 4.27
N GLY A 88 49.87 22.92 4.64
CA GLY A 88 50.52 21.67 5.00
C GLY A 88 50.45 21.26 6.49
N MET A 89 49.87 22.06 7.38
CA MET A 89 49.57 21.61 8.74
C MET A 89 48.16 21.03 8.83
N PRO A 90 47.98 19.81 9.38
CA PRO A 90 46.64 19.31 9.71
C PRO A 90 45.95 20.32 10.63
N GLY A 91 44.72 20.72 10.30
CA GLY A 91 43.94 21.63 11.13
C GLY A 91 43.90 21.15 12.58
N ALA A 92 44.05 22.07 13.54
CA ALA A 92 44.03 21.73 14.96
C ALA A 92 42.69 21.06 15.30
N VAL A 93 42.74 19.74 15.52
CA VAL A 93 41.56 18.94 15.84
C VAL A 93 41.07 19.35 17.22
N HIS A 94 39.81 19.76 17.32
CA HIS A 94 39.22 20.11 18.61
C HIS A 94 39.13 18.86 19.50
N PRO A 95 39.50 18.93 20.80
CA PRO A 95 39.49 17.76 21.70
C PRO A 95 38.10 17.11 21.85
N LEU A 96 37.03 17.87 21.63
CA LEU A 96 35.65 17.36 21.63
C LEU A 96 35.17 16.83 20.26
N GLY A 97 36.02 16.81 19.23
CA GLY A 97 35.64 16.38 17.88
C GLY A 97 35.08 14.96 17.84
N GLY A 98 35.65 14.04 18.61
CA GLY A 98 35.13 12.67 18.74
C GLY A 98 33.74 12.62 19.38
N VAL A 99 33.49 13.46 20.40
CA VAL A 99 32.17 13.55 21.06
C VAL A 99 31.13 14.12 20.11
N VAL A 100 31.49 15.15 19.32
CA VAL A 100 30.60 15.74 18.31
C VAL A 100 30.24 14.72 17.23
N LEU A 101 31.21 13.93 16.75
CA LEU A 101 30.97 12.88 15.75
C LEU A 101 30.06 11.77 16.29
N ASP A 102 30.31 11.29 17.51
CA ASP A 102 29.48 10.26 18.14
C ASP A 102 28.03 10.74 18.33
N ARG A 103 27.85 11.97 18.82
CA ARG A 103 26.54 12.58 19.01
C ARG A 103 25.82 12.91 17.72
N LEU A 104 26.53 13.38 16.69
CA LEU A 104 25.98 13.57 15.36
C LEU A 104 25.46 12.25 14.79
N ARG A 105 26.26 11.18 14.84
CA ARG A 105 25.87 9.86 14.35
C ARG A 105 24.66 9.31 15.12
N HIS A 106 24.66 9.43 16.45
CA HIS A 106 23.52 9.03 17.28
C HIS A 106 22.26 9.81 16.91
N CYS A 107 22.35 11.14 16.79
CA CYS A 107 21.22 11.99 16.45
C CYS A 107 20.66 11.67 15.06
N LEU A 108 21.52 11.45 14.06
CA LEU A 108 21.09 11.05 12.72
C LEU A 108 20.37 9.69 12.74
N ARG A 109 20.87 8.71 13.50
CA ARG A 109 20.18 7.42 13.67
C ARG A 109 18.82 7.56 14.34
N VAL A 110 18.70 8.41 15.36
CA VAL A 110 17.41 8.66 16.03
C VAL A 110 16.44 9.36 15.08
N VAL A 111 16.91 10.32 14.28
CA VAL A 111 16.10 11.01 13.28
C VAL A 111 15.65 10.05 12.18
N GLU A 112 16.52 9.16 11.72
CA GLU A 112 16.19 8.12 10.75
C GLU A 112 15.24 7.08 11.31
N ALA A 113 15.46 6.61 12.54
CA ALA A 113 14.53 5.70 13.21
C ALA A 113 13.15 6.36 13.41
N ARG A 114 13.10 7.66 13.72
CA ARG A 114 11.85 8.45 13.77
C ARG A 114 11.24 8.67 12.40
N HIS A 115 12.04 8.90 11.35
CA HIS A 115 11.53 9.05 10.00
C HIS A 115 11.04 7.70 9.45
N ALA A 116 11.72 6.61 9.75
CA ALA A 116 11.28 5.24 9.50
C ALA A 116 10.01 4.94 10.28
N ALA A 117 9.90 5.34 11.56
CA ALA A 117 8.67 5.23 12.35
C ALA A 117 7.54 6.17 11.88
N ARG A 118 7.84 7.25 11.15
CA ARG A 118 6.87 8.14 10.47
C ARG A 118 6.53 7.65 9.06
N SER A 119 7.39 6.84 8.46
CA SER A 119 7.22 6.16 7.16
C SER A 119 6.53 4.80 7.35
N LEU A 120 6.65 4.20 8.53
CA LEU A 120 5.99 2.98 8.95
C LEU A 120 4.65 3.34 9.61
N ARG A 121 3.60 2.81 8.99
CA ARG A 121 2.25 2.55 9.52
C ARG A 121 1.20 3.64 9.30
N MET A 122 0.64 3.63 8.08
CA MET A 122 -0.72 4.09 7.78
C MET A 122 -1.80 3.07 8.19
N ASP A 123 -1.39 1.98 8.84
CA ASP A 123 -2.15 0.74 9.00
C ASP A 123 -2.20 0.27 10.47
N ASP A 124 -1.96 1.17 11.44
CA ASP A 124 -2.34 0.96 12.84
C ASP A 124 -3.70 1.62 13.13
N PRO A 125 -4.80 0.84 13.28
CA PRO A 125 -6.13 1.38 13.56
C PRO A 125 -6.24 2.03 14.95
N ALA A 126 -5.36 1.69 15.88
CA ALA A 126 -5.44 2.17 17.26
C ALA A 126 -4.81 3.56 17.46
N LEU A 127 -3.90 3.98 16.56
CA LEU A 127 -3.19 5.26 16.66
C LEU A 127 -3.84 6.41 15.89
N LEU A 128 -4.74 6.11 14.95
CA LEU A 128 -5.49 7.11 14.18
C LEU A 128 -6.75 7.64 14.90
N GLU A 129 -7.25 6.91 15.90
CA GLU A 129 -8.36 7.37 16.75
C GLU A 129 -7.91 8.18 18.00
N VAL A 130 -6.62 8.19 18.35
CA VAL A 130 -6.19 8.71 19.66
C VAL A 130 -5.40 10.04 19.62
N VAL A 131 -4.74 10.47 18.52
CA VAL A 131 -3.83 11.65 18.59
C VAL A 131 -3.93 12.66 17.43
N LEU A 132 -5.11 12.94 16.87
CA LEU A 132 -5.22 14.12 16.00
C LEU A 132 -6.47 14.93 16.31
N SER A 133 -6.24 16.05 17.01
CA SER A 133 -7.21 17.15 17.03
C SER A 133 -7.61 17.50 15.58
N GLU A 134 -8.83 18.01 15.36
CA GLU A 134 -9.30 18.43 14.03
C GLU A 134 -8.29 19.37 13.33
N LYS A 135 -7.60 20.21 14.11
CA LYS A 135 -6.56 21.14 13.65
C LYS A 135 -5.29 20.43 13.14
N GLU A 136 -4.85 19.37 13.79
CA GLU A 136 -3.66 18.60 13.37
C GLU A 136 -3.94 17.78 12.12
N ARG A 137 -5.16 17.23 11.99
CA ARG A 137 -5.64 16.59 10.76
C ARG A 137 -5.59 17.56 9.58
N VAL A 138 -6.17 18.75 9.73
CA VAL A 138 -6.14 19.78 8.67
C VAL A 138 -4.71 20.18 8.28
N ARG A 139 -3.80 20.28 9.24
CA ARG A 139 -2.38 20.57 8.98
C ARG A 139 -1.68 19.45 8.21
N ALA A 140 -1.90 18.19 8.62
CA ALA A 140 -1.35 17.03 7.93
C ALA A 140 -1.83 16.95 6.47
N MET A 141 -3.12 17.25 6.23
CA MET A 141 -3.67 17.30 4.87
C MET A 141 -2.99 18.35 3.99
N ARG A 142 -2.77 19.56 4.52
CA ARG A 142 -2.05 20.61 3.79
C ARG A 142 -0.60 20.20 3.48
N LEU A 143 0.09 19.54 4.42
CA LEU A 143 1.45 19.02 4.18
C LEU A 143 1.48 17.94 3.09
N LEU A 144 0.42 17.13 3.01
CA LEU A 144 0.25 16.15 1.94
C LEU A 144 -0.19 16.78 0.60
N GLY A 145 -0.39 18.10 0.55
CA GLY A 145 -0.84 18.83 -0.65
C GLY A 145 -2.34 18.69 -0.92
N LEU A 146 -3.12 18.27 0.08
CA LEU A 146 -4.57 18.11 -0.01
C LEU A 146 -5.26 19.37 0.50
N ASP A 147 -6.26 19.83 -0.25
CA ASP A 147 -7.15 20.91 0.19
C ASP A 147 -8.21 20.34 1.16
N PRO A 148 -8.22 20.74 2.45
CA PRO A 148 -9.17 20.24 3.43
C PRO A 148 -10.62 20.68 3.14
N GLY A 149 -10.82 21.74 2.36
CA GLY A 149 -12.14 22.24 1.97
C GLY A 149 -12.75 21.49 0.78
N ARG A 150 -11.98 20.63 0.10
CA ARG A 150 -12.45 19.86 -1.05
C ARG A 150 -12.87 18.47 -0.62
N ALA A 151 -13.94 17.99 -1.23
CA ALA A 151 -14.33 16.60 -1.09
C ALA A 151 -13.25 15.68 -1.69
N THR A 152 -13.00 14.57 -1.02
CA THR A 152 -12.03 13.56 -1.44
C THR A 152 -12.67 12.22 -1.62
N ARG A 153 -12.09 11.43 -2.50
CA ARG A 153 -12.42 10.03 -2.70
C ARG A 153 -11.13 9.25 -2.91
N VAL A 154 -11.05 8.05 -2.34
CA VAL A 154 -9.92 7.16 -2.54
C VAL A 154 -10.36 5.98 -3.41
N LEU A 155 -9.52 5.60 -4.37
CA LEU A 155 -9.68 4.42 -5.20
C LEU A 155 -8.56 3.43 -4.85
N ALA A 156 -8.91 2.15 -4.71
CA ALA A 156 -7.97 1.06 -4.55
C ALA A 156 -7.83 0.34 -5.89
N VAL A 157 -6.65 0.39 -6.49
CA VAL A 157 -6.35 -0.22 -7.79
C VAL A 157 -5.43 -1.42 -7.57
N ALA A 158 -5.81 -2.60 -8.07
CA ALA A 158 -5.01 -3.82 -7.91
C ALA A 158 -4.99 -4.68 -9.18
N GLY A 159 -4.03 -5.60 -9.21
CA GLY A 159 -3.83 -6.54 -10.31
C GLY A 159 -2.93 -6.02 -11.44
N PRO A 160 -2.61 -6.86 -12.43
CA PRO A 160 -1.85 -6.46 -13.61
C PRO A 160 -2.50 -5.25 -14.31
N GLY A 161 -1.69 -4.35 -14.88
CA GLY A 161 -2.20 -3.13 -15.50
C GLY A 161 -2.61 -2.02 -14.52
N ALA A 162 -2.32 -2.15 -13.22
CA ALA A 162 -2.66 -1.12 -12.23
C ALA A 162 -2.14 0.28 -12.62
N GLY A 163 -0.90 0.42 -13.08
CA GLY A 163 -0.34 1.70 -13.51
C GLY A 163 -1.12 2.37 -14.64
N GLU A 164 -1.58 1.58 -15.61
CA GLU A 164 -2.40 2.05 -16.72
C GLU A 164 -3.84 2.38 -16.27
N ALA A 165 -4.41 1.61 -15.33
CA ALA A 165 -5.67 2.01 -14.68
C ALA A 165 -5.56 3.34 -13.95
N VAL A 166 -4.44 3.61 -13.27
CA VAL A 166 -4.19 4.92 -12.64
C VAL A 166 -4.10 6.02 -13.69
N ARG A 167 -3.45 5.76 -14.83
CA ARG A 167 -3.40 6.69 -15.96
C ARG A 167 -4.81 7.01 -16.48
N ILE A 168 -5.65 6.00 -16.70
CA ILE A 168 -7.05 6.14 -17.09
C ILE A 168 -7.82 6.96 -16.05
N ILE A 169 -7.66 6.69 -14.74
CA ILE A 169 -8.31 7.49 -13.70
C ILE A 169 -7.94 8.98 -13.85
N GLY A 170 -6.66 9.28 -14.09
CA GLY A 170 -6.16 10.64 -14.29
C GLY A 170 -6.75 11.39 -15.48
N GLU A 171 -7.26 10.69 -16.50
CA GLU A 171 -7.97 11.30 -17.65
C GLU A 171 -9.37 11.78 -17.28
N TYR A 172 -10.02 11.14 -16.30
CA TYR A 172 -11.38 11.48 -15.88
C TYR A 172 -11.42 12.40 -14.66
N VAL A 173 -10.45 12.27 -13.76
CA VAL A 173 -10.39 13.03 -12.49
C VAL A 173 -8.95 13.38 -12.12
N PRO A 174 -8.66 14.60 -11.66
CA PRO A 174 -7.32 14.94 -11.22
C PRO A 174 -6.90 14.15 -9.98
N ILE A 175 -5.75 13.47 -10.10
CA ILE A 175 -5.13 12.71 -9.01
C ILE A 175 -4.35 13.68 -8.14
N ALA A 176 -4.71 13.78 -6.86
CA ALA A 176 -3.98 14.61 -5.90
C ALA A 176 -2.77 13.87 -5.35
N ARG A 177 -2.94 12.58 -5.01
CA ARG A 177 -1.87 11.70 -4.52
C ARG A 177 -2.10 10.25 -4.93
N GLN A 178 -1.01 9.51 -5.02
CA GLN A 178 -1.03 8.06 -5.15
C GLN A 178 0.07 7.45 -4.29
N ALA A 179 -0.20 6.27 -3.72
CA ALA A 179 0.78 5.50 -2.97
C ALA A 179 0.48 4.00 -3.10
N VAL A 180 1.52 3.17 -3.12
CA VAL A 180 1.35 1.71 -3.05
C VAL A 180 1.20 1.34 -1.58
N ILE A 181 0.08 0.69 -1.25
CA ILE A 181 -0.25 0.21 0.11
C ILE A 181 -0.59 -1.26 0.01
N GLY A 182 0.34 -2.11 0.46
CA GLY A 182 0.19 -3.54 0.33
C GLY A 182 0.16 -3.98 -1.13
N ALA A 183 -0.89 -4.73 -1.51
CA ALA A 183 -1.12 -5.21 -2.87
C ALA A 183 -1.91 -4.24 -3.78
N ALA A 184 -2.27 -3.05 -3.28
CA ALA A 184 -3.10 -2.10 -4.01
C ALA A 184 -2.45 -0.71 -4.07
N THR A 185 -2.63 -0.03 -5.19
CA THR A 185 -2.32 1.39 -5.32
C THR A 185 -3.52 2.19 -4.82
N ALA A 186 -3.32 2.94 -3.74
CA ALA A 186 -4.26 3.95 -3.27
C ALA A 186 -4.14 5.19 -4.14
N VAL A 187 -5.22 5.60 -4.79
CA VAL A 187 -5.31 6.80 -5.61
C VAL A 187 -6.30 7.75 -4.95
N LEU A 188 -5.79 8.87 -4.43
CA LEU A 188 -6.60 9.91 -3.81
C LEU A 188 -6.89 10.99 -4.85
N VAL A 189 -8.18 11.19 -5.10
CA VAL A 189 -8.69 12.25 -5.97
C VAL A 189 -9.42 13.28 -5.12
N GLN A 190 -9.24 14.56 -5.44
CA GLN A 190 -10.02 15.64 -4.85
C GLN A 190 -10.93 16.22 -5.92
N ASP A 191 -12.16 16.56 -5.54
CA ASP A 191 -13.14 17.05 -6.49
C ASP A 191 -12.74 18.42 -7.09
N PHE A 192 -13.06 18.61 -8.37
CA PHE A 192 -12.91 19.86 -9.14
C PHE A 192 -14.23 20.33 -9.76
N GLY A 193 -15.39 19.93 -9.22
CA GLY A 193 -16.66 20.53 -9.64
C GLY A 193 -17.88 19.97 -8.93
N ALA A 194 -18.73 20.86 -8.41
CA ALA A 194 -20.01 20.49 -7.84
C ALA A 194 -20.95 19.93 -8.92
N SER A 195 -20.99 18.60 -9.05
CA SER A 195 -22.18 17.92 -9.55
C SER A 195 -22.46 16.65 -8.74
N VAL A 196 -23.41 16.80 -7.83
CA VAL A 196 -24.42 15.84 -7.37
C VAL A 196 -24.17 14.37 -7.73
N VAL A 197 -23.89 13.55 -6.70
CA VAL A 197 -24.11 12.08 -6.68
C VAL A 197 -23.61 11.34 -7.93
N ASP A 198 -22.30 11.41 -8.21
CA ASP A 198 -21.74 10.83 -9.44
C ASP A 198 -21.57 9.29 -9.36
N ARG A 199 -22.70 8.56 -9.41
CA ARG A 199 -22.70 7.13 -9.82
C ARG A 199 -22.08 6.95 -11.22
N GLY A 200 -22.10 8.02 -12.04
CA GLY A 200 -21.58 8.04 -13.40
C GLY A 200 -20.07 7.88 -13.48
N LEU A 201 -19.27 8.36 -12.52
CA LEU A 201 -17.82 8.18 -12.55
C LEU A 201 -17.43 6.70 -12.54
N SER A 202 -18.07 5.90 -11.67
CA SER A 202 -17.87 4.45 -11.64
C SER A 202 -18.23 3.79 -12.96
N ASP A 203 -19.33 4.20 -13.60
CA ASP A 203 -19.75 3.65 -14.90
C ASP A 203 -18.82 4.09 -16.05
N ARG A 204 -18.36 5.34 -16.05
CA ARG A 204 -17.40 5.87 -17.05
C ARG A 204 -16.04 5.20 -16.92
N LEU A 205 -15.51 5.09 -15.70
CA LEU A 205 -14.26 4.38 -15.41
C LEU A 205 -14.39 2.90 -15.73
N ASN A 206 -15.48 2.23 -15.35
CA ASN A 206 -15.71 0.83 -15.71
C ASN A 206 -15.66 0.64 -17.22
N SER A 207 -16.36 1.49 -17.98
CA SER A 207 -16.37 1.42 -19.44
C SER A 207 -14.98 1.68 -20.04
N ALA A 208 -14.22 2.64 -19.51
CA ALA A 208 -12.87 2.94 -19.99
C ALA A 208 -11.90 1.79 -19.71
N VAL A 209 -11.93 1.25 -18.49
CA VAL A 209 -11.08 0.12 -18.09
C VAL A 209 -11.44 -1.14 -18.87
N VAL A 210 -12.72 -1.44 -19.10
CA VAL A 210 -13.14 -2.59 -19.92
C VAL A 210 -12.71 -2.43 -21.38
N ARG A 211 -12.68 -1.20 -21.94
CA ARG A 211 -12.15 -0.96 -23.29
C ARG A 211 -10.64 -1.18 -23.37
N ALA A 212 -9.90 -0.71 -22.37
CA ALA A 212 -8.44 -0.87 -22.32
C ALA A 212 -8.02 -2.31 -21.97
N PHE A 213 -8.84 -2.98 -21.16
CA PHE A 213 -8.65 -4.34 -20.69
C PHE A 213 -9.92 -5.16 -20.91
N PRO A 214 -10.13 -5.71 -22.12
CA PRO A 214 -11.29 -6.53 -22.40
C PRO A 214 -11.41 -7.73 -21.44
N ALA A 215 -12.64 -8.17 -21.16
CA ALA A 215 -12.85 -9.42 -20.43
C ALA A 215 -12.32 -10.60 -21.25
N SER A 216 -11.77 -11.62 -20.60
CA SER A 216 -11.39 -12.87 -21.27
C SER A 216 -12.00 -14.06 -20.53
N GLN A 217 -12.33 -15.13 -21.27
CA GLN A 217 -12.90 -16.37 -20.70
C GLN A 217 -11.95 -17.06 -19.71
N VAL A 218 -10.64 -16.81 -19.82
CA VAL A 218 -9.60 -17.37 -18.96
C VAL A 218 -9.30 -16.46 -17.75
N GLY A 219 -10.01 -15.33 -17.62
CA GLY A 219 -9.76 -14.33 -16.57
C GLY A 219 -8.46 -13.57 -16.83
N ALA A 220 -8.51 -12.56 -17.70
CA ALA A 220 -7.39 -11.64 -17.85
C ALA A 220 -7.16 -10.92 -16.50
N GLY A 221 -5.97 -11.14 -15.92
CA GLY A 221 -5.60 -10.53 -14.65
C GLY A 221 -5.59 -9.01 -14.76
N GLY A 222 -6.43 -8.35 -13.97
CA GLY A 222 -6.41 -6.91 -13.71
C GLY A 222 -6.56 -5.96 -14.91
N PRO A 223 -6.70 -4.65 -14.64
CA PRO A 223 -6.79 -4.05 -13.32
C PRO A 223 -8.22 -4.06 -12.77
N TRP A 224 -8.32 -4.14 -11.44
CA TRP A 224 -9.55 -4.04 -10.66
C TRP A 224 -9.50 -2.81 -9.78
N ILE A 225 -10.64 -2.14 -9.64
CA ILE A 225 -10.74 -0.86 -8.95
C ILE A 225 -11.93 -0.88 -8.00
N GLY A 226 -11.65 -0.71 -6.72
CA GLY A 226 -12.66 -0.34 -5.73
C GLY A 226 -12.64 1.16 -5.51
N MET A 227 -13.79 1.80 -5.42
CA MET A 227 -13.92 3.23 -5.15
C MET A 227 -14.65 3.43 -3.83
N GLY A 228 -14.05 4.19 -2.92
CA GLY A 228 -14.71 4.60 -1.70
C GLY A 228 -15.76 5.68 -1.95
N GLU A 229 -16.54 5.99 -0.92
CA GLU A 229 -17.49 7.09 -1.01
C GLU A 229 -16.76 8.43 -1.05
N ARG A 230 -17.47 9.42 -1.57
CA ARG A 230 -17.02 10.80 -1.58
C ARG A 230 -17.33 11.40 -0.22
N GLY A 231 -16.34 11.98 0.43
CA GLY A 231 -16.52 12.62 1.74
C GLY A 231 -15.64 13.85 1.90
N ALA A 232 -15.69 14.49 3.07
CA ALA A 232 -14.74 15.52 3.43
C ALA A 232 -13.31 14.94 3.43
N ALA A 233 -12.30 15.79 3.20
CA ALA A 233 -10.91 15.36 3.13
C ALA A 233 -10.51 14.49 4.33
N VAL A 234 -10.88 14.90 5.55
CA VAL A 234 -10.59 14.18 6.80
C VAL A 234 -11.11 12.74 6.83
N SER A 235 -12.07 12.38 5.98
CA SER A 235 -12.64 11.04 5.85
C SER A 235 -11.90 10.15 4.83
N ALA A 236 -10.75 10.58 4.30
CA ALA A 236 -9.99 9.82 3.31
C ALA A 236 -9.62 8.40 3.78
N ALA A 237 -9.34 8.20 5.07
CA ALA A 237 -9.07 6.87 5.64
C ALA A 237 -10.32 5.95 5.58
N VAL A 238 -11.51 6.51 5.84
CA VAL A 238 -12.79 5.78 5.70
C VAL A 238 -13.02 5.43 4.23
N SER A 239 -12.83 6.40 3.32
CA SER A 239 -12.94 6.18 1.87
C SER A 239 -11.96 5.11 1.38
N TRP A 240 -10.75 5.04 1.95
CA TRP A 240 -9.79 3.97 1.67
C TRP A 240 -10.28 2.58 2.12
N GLY A 241 -10.79 2.47 3.35
CA GLY A 241 -11.38 1.22 3.85
C GLY A 241 -12.54 0.74 2.98
N GLN A 242 -13.43 1.66 2.60
CA GLN A 242 -14.53 1.42 1.65
C GLN A 242 -14.02 0.98 0.27
N ALA A 243 -13.01 1.65 -0.27
CA ALA A 243 -12.41 1.30 -1.56
C ALA A 243 -11.85 -0.13 -1.55
N ARG A 244 -11.17 -0.53 -0.48
CA ARG A 244 -10.67 -1.91 -0.31
C ARG A 244 -11.80 -2.94 -0.24
N ARG A 245 -12.88 -2.64 0.47
CA ARG A 245 -14.07 -3.51 0.54
C ARG A 245 -14.74 -3.63 -0.84
N ALA A 246 -14.89 -2.52 -1.57
CA ALA A 246 -15.42 -2.50 -2.92
C ALA A 246 -14.55 -3.25 -3.94
N LEU A 247 -13.23 -3.17 -3.80
CA LEU A 247 -12.27 -3.88 -4.66
C LEU A 247 -12.51 -5.40 -4.65
N ARG A 248 -12.97 -5.99 -3.54
CA ARG A 248 -13.26 -7.43 -3.45
C ARG A 248 -14.39 -7.91 -4.37
N PHE A 249 -15.27 -7.01 -4.82
CA PHE A 249 -16.38 -7.32 -5.73
C PHE A 249 -16.02 -7.09 -7.19
N ALA A 250 -14.85 -6.49 -7.46
CA ALA A 250 -14.39 -6.25 -8.80
C ALA A 250 -13.97 -7.57 -9.46
N SER A 251 -14.22 -7.70 -10.75
CA SER A 251 -13.93 -8.94 -11.47
C SER A 251 -13.70 -8.69 -12.95
N SER A 252 -12.92 -9.59 -13.56
CA SER A 252 -12.65 -9.64 -14.99
C SER A 252 -13.55 -10.65 -15.73
N THR A 253 -14.51 -11.30 -15.04
CA THR A 253 -15.48 -12.19 -15.70
C THR A 253 -16.36 -11.40 -16.67
N TRP A 254 -16.98 -12.10 -17.63
CA TRP A 254 -17.78 -11.48 -18.71
C TRP A 254 -18.90 -10.57 -18.18
N HIS A 255 -19.52 -10.95 -17.06
CA HIS A 255 -20.58 -10.16 -16.39
C HIS A 255 -20.09 -9.47 -15.11
N GLY A 256 -18.79 -9.54 -14.84
CA GLY A 256 -18.12 -8.83 -13.78
C GLY A 256 -17.97 -7.34 -14.10
N ARG A 257 -17.79 -6.54 -13.06
CA ARG A 257 -17.41 -5.13 -13.21
C ARG A 257 -15.97 -4.96 -12.74
N ARG A 258 -15.15 -4.28 -13.53
CA ARG A 258 -13.76 -3.98 -13.16
C ARG A 258 -13.67 -2.82 -12.17
N VAL A 259 -14.68 -1.94 -12.18
CA VAL A 259 -14.76 -0.79 -11.27
C VAL A 259 -16.05 -0.87 -10.44
N ILE A 260 -15.88 -0.98 -9.12
CA ILE A 260 -16.98 -1.04 -8.14
C ILE A 260 -16.90 0.18 -7.23
N ALA A 261 -17.99 0.95 -7.15
CA ALA A 261 -18.13 1.99 -6.15
C ALA A 261 -18.83 1.45 -4.90
N PHE A 262 -18.31 1.80 -3.73
CA PHE A 262 -18.78 1.31 -2.45
C PHE A 262 -20.26 1.63 -2.22
N GLU A 263 -20.71 2.83 -2.59
CA GLU A 263 -22.12 3.24 -2.49
C GLU A 263 -23.09 2.39 -3.34
N ARG A 264 -22.57 1.54 -4.24
CA ARG A 264 -23.37 0.62 -5.08
C ARG A 264 -23.52 -0.78 -4.46
N LEU A 265 -22.75 -1.11 -3.42
CA LEU A 265 -22.80 -2.43 -2.80
C LEU A 265 -24.10 -2.64 -2.01
N GLY A 266 -24.62 -1.60 -1.35
CA GLY A 266 -25.71 -1.76 -0.40
C GLY A 266 -25.37 -2.83 0.63
N SER A 267 -26.31 -3.73 0.94
CA SER A 267 -26.12 -4.82 1.90
C SER A 267 -25.04 -5.84 1.51
N LEU A 268 -24.59 -5.87 0.24
CA LEU A 268 -23.52 -6.76 -0.17
C LEU A 268 -22.19 -6.43 0.51
N GLU A 269 -22.00 -5.20 1.01
CA GLU A 269 -20.78 -4.82 1.72
C GLU A 269 -20.46 -5.75 2.90
N LEU A 270 -21.48 -6.38 3.52
CA LEU A 270 -21.33 -7.28 4.66
C LEU A 270 -20.51 -8.53 4.30
N LEU A 271 -20.50 -8.90 3.01
CA LEU A 271 -19.69 -10.00 2.51
C LEU A 271 -18.22 -9.61 2.34
N ALA A 272 -17.90 -8.31 2.31
CA ALA A 272 -16.55 -7.79 2.08
C ALA A 272 -15.58 -8.10 3.22
N ASP A 273 -16.08 -8.47 4.40
CA ASP A 273 -15.25 -8.80 5.56
C ASP A 273 -15.19 -10.31 5.81
N MET A 274 -15.90 -11.11 5.00
CA MET A 274 -15.87 -12.56 5.11
C MET A 274 -14.53 -13.13 4.62
N PRO A 275 -13.90 -14.05 5.38
CA PRO A 275 -12.69 -14.74 4.92
C PRO A 275 -12.97 -15.51 3.62
N VAL A 276 -12.06 -15.42 2.64
CA VAL A 276 -12.21 -16.09 1.33
C VAL A 276 -12.41 -17.59 1.49
N GLN A 277 -11.72 -18.23 2.42
CA GLN A 277 -11.83 -19.66 2.71
C GLN A 277 -13.24 -20.05 3.15
N ARG A 278 -13.92 -19.18 3.93
CA ARG A 278 -15.32 -19.42 4.31
C ARG A 278 -16.25 -19.30 3.11
N LEU A 279 -15.97 -18.38 2.19
CA LEU A 279 -16.76 -18.22 0.96
C LEU A 279 -16.56 -19.43 0.03
N LEU A 280 -15.31 -19.89 -0.15
CA LEU A 280 -14.98 -21.07 -0.96
C LEU A 280 -15.52 -22.36 -0.36
N GLY A 281 -15.55 -22.49 0.96
CA GLY A 281 -16.08 -23.66 1.67
C GLY A 281 -17.60 -23.71 1.79
N ASN A 282 -18.33 -22.72 1.26
CA ASN A 282 -19.80 -22.77 1.23
C ASN A 282 -20.27 -23.88 0.28
N ALA A 283 -21.21 -24.71 0.72
CA ALA A 283 -21.64 -25.90 -0.02
C ALA A 283 -22.14 -25.61 -1.45
N ASP A 284 -22.85 -24.50 -1.67
CA ASP A 284 -23.35 -24.14 -3.01
C ASP A 284 -22.21 -23.59 -3.90
N VAL A 285 -21.24 -22.89 -3.30
CA VAL A 285 -20.04 -22.42 -4.02
C VAL A 285 -19.14 -23.59 -4.41
N VAL A 286 -18.95 -24.57 -3.53
CA VAL A 286 -18.22 -25.82 -3.85
C VAL A 286 -18.91 -26.54 -5.00
N ARG A 287 -20.22 -26.80 -4.89
CA ARG A 287 -20.98 -27.55 -5.90
C ARG A 287 -20.95 -26.89 -7.28
N VAL A 288 -21.13 -25.57 -7.34
CA VAL A 288 -21.09 -24.84 -8.62
C VAL A 288 -19.67 -24.80 -9.19
N ASN A 289 -18.63 -24.78 -8.34
CA ASN A 289 -17.23 -24.84 -8.78
C ASN A 289 -16.86 -26.22 -9.32
N GLU A 290 -17.30 -27.30 -8.68
CA GLU A 290 -17.12 -28.67 -9.16
C GLU A 290 -17.76 -28.84 -10.54
N PHE A 291 -18.98 -28.35 -10.72
CA PHE A 291 -19.64 -28.37 -12.04
C PHE A 291 -18.89 -27.51 -13.07
N ALA A 292 -18.42 -26.33 -12.67
CA ALA A 292 -17.65 -25.42 -13.52
C ALA A 292 -16.21 -25.90 -13.82
N ALA A 293 -15.76 -27.03 -13.26
CA ALA A 293 -14.43 -27.57 -13.52
C ALA A 293 -14.27 -28.08 -14.97
N SER A 294 -15.38 -28.41 -15.64
CA SER A 294 -15.41 -28.74 -17.07
C SER A 294 -15.68 -27.51 -17.93
N GLU A 295 -15.17 -27.47 -19.16
CA GLU A 295 -15.42 -26.37 -20.10
C GLU A 295 -16.93 -26.17 -20.37
N ALA A 296 -17.66 -27.27 -20.57
CA ALA A 296 -19.11 -27.22 -20.76
C ALA A 296 -19.85 -26.68 -19.53
N GLY A 297 -19.43 -27.10 -18.34
CA GLY A 297 -20.01 -26.63 -17.08
C GLY A 297 -19.70 -25.16 -16.80
N ALA A 298 -18.46 -24.71 -17.04
CA ALA A 298 -18.09 -23.30 -16.94
C ALA A 298 -18.96 -22.43 -17.85
N LEU A 299 -19.16 -22.85 -19.10
CA LEU A 299 -20.00 -22.14 -20.05
C LEU A 299 -21.49 -22.12 -19.64
N ALA A 300 -21.98 -23.17 -19.00
CA ALA A 300 -23.33 -23.21 -18.45
C ALA A 300 -23.49 -22.29 -17.23
N VAL A 301 -22.50 -22.24 -16.33
CA VAL A 301 -22.47 -21.29 -15.20
C VAL A 301 -22.42 -19.85 -15.68
N ASP A 302 -21.60 -19.53 -16.69
CA ASP A 302 -21.56 -18.21 -17.32
C ASP A 302 -22.92 -17.84 -17.95
N THR A 303 -23.63 -18.82 -18.50
CA THR A 303 -24.97 -18.62 -19.07
C THR A 303 -26.01 -18.31 -17.99
N VAL A 304 -25.93 -18.96 -16.82
CA VAL A 304 -26.79 -18.62 -15.67
C VAL A 304 -26.47 -17.24 -15.12
N GLU A 305 -25.19 -16.86 -15.04
CA GLU A 305 -24.78 -15.51 -14.63
C GLU A 305 -25.36 -14.44 -15.58
N ALA A 306 -25.28 -14.68 -16.89
CA ALA A 306 -25.89 -13.84 -17.92
C ALA A 306 -27.42 -13.75 -17.74
N PHE A 307 -28.08 -14.87 -17.45
CA PHE A 307 -29.51 -14.91 -17.21
C PHE A 307 -29.92 -14.10 -15.97
N CYS A 308 -29.17 -14.21 -14.86
CA CYS A 308 -29.40 -13.40 -13.67
C CYS A 308 -29.27 -11.90 -13.95
N MET A 309 -28.41 -11.51 -14.89
CA MET A 309 -28.22 -10.11 -15.29
C MET A 309 -29.31 -9.59 -16.25
N PHE A 310 -29.71 -10.39 -17.25
CA PHE A 310 -30.60 -9.95 -18.32
C PHE A 310 -32.08 -10.30 -18.10
N GLY A 311 -32.36 -11.25 -17.20
CA GLY A 311 -33.68 -11.62 -16.70
C GLY A 311 -34.55 -12.46 -17.64
N THR A 312 -34.18 -12.63 -18.92
CA THR A 312 -34.99 -13.41 -19.87
C THR A 312 -34.12 -14.26 -20.80
N LEU A 313 -34.61 -15.45 -21.15
CA LEU A 313 -33.91 -16.37 -22.07
C LEU A 313 -33.57 -15.73 -23.41
N ARG A 314 -34.52 -14.98 -24.00
CA ARG A 314 -34.33 -14.32 -25.30
C ARG A 314 -33.27 -13.24 -25.24
N ARG A 315 -33.29 -12.39 -24.20
CA ARG A 315 -32.28 -11.35 -24.05
C ARG A 315 -30.90 -11.94 -23.80
N THR A 316 -30.80 -12.94 -22.92
CA THR A 316 -29.56 -13.68 -22.68
C THR A 316 -29.02 -14.32 -23.95
N ALA A 317 -29.88 -14.95 -24.75
CA ALA A 317 -29.50 -15.57 -26.02
C ALA A 317 -28.91 -14.54 -27.01
N ASN A 318 -29.53 -13.36 -27.13
CA ASN A 318 -29.05 -12.30 -27.98
C ASN A 318 -27.68 -11.77 -27.53
N GLU A 319 -27.49 -11.53 -26.24
CA GLU A 319 -26.22 -11.00 -25.69
C GLU A 319 -25.09 -12.02 -25.81
N LEU A 320 -25.40 -13.31 -25.61
CA LEU A 320 -24.44 -14.41 -25.77
C LEU A 320 -24.29 -14.88 -27.23
N HIS A 321 -25.03 -14.30 -28.18
CA HIS A 321 -25.04 -14.69 -29.60
C HIS A 321 -25.29 -16.19 -29.84
N VAL A 322 -26.23 -16.77 -29.08
CA VAL A 322 -26.65 -18.18 -29.20
C VAL A 322 -28.17 -18.29 -29.37
N HIS A 323 -28.67 -19.48 -29.66
CA HIS A 323 -30.11 -19.72 -29.70
C HIS A 323 -30.71 -19.85 -28.30
N HIS A 324 -31.95 -19.37 -28.09
CA HIS A 324 -32.61 -19.40 -26.78
C HIS A 324 -32.79 -20.82 -26.21
N SER A 325 -32.92 -21.85 -27.06
CA SER A 325 -32.96 -23.25 -26.63
C SER A 325 -31.63 -23.71 -26.02
N THR A 326 -30.50 -23.20 -26.51
CA THR A 326 -29.16 -23.46 -25.94
C THR A 326 -29.05 -22.83 -24.56
N VAL A 327 -29.56 -21.60 -24.39
CA VAL A 327 -29.61 -20.94 -23.07
C VAL A 327 -30.45 -21.75 -22.10
N ALA A 328 -31.65 -22.17 -22.50
CA ALA A 328 -32.53 -22.97 -21.67
C ALA A 328 -31.90 -24.31 -21.27
N ALA A 329 -31.26 -25.02 -22.20
CA ALA A 329 -30.58 -26.28 -21.92
C ALA A 329 -29.43 -26.12 -20.91
N ARG A 330 -28.62 -25.05 -21.04
CA ARG A 330 -27.53 -24.76 -20.10
C ARG A 330 -28.04 -24.39 -18.71
N ILE A 331 -29.12 -23.60 -18.64
CA ILE A 331 -29.75 -23.26 -17.35
C ILE A 331 -30.27 -24.54 -16.68
N ALA A 332 -30.95 -25.41 -17.41
CA ALA A 332 -31.48 -26.68 -16.89
C ALA A 332 -30.38 -27.60 -16.32
N GLN A 333 -29.18 -27.59 -16.91
CA GLN A 333 -28.03 -28.34 -16.36
C GLN A 333 -27.60 -27.82 -14.99
N VAL A 334 -27.53 -26.49 -14.81
CA VAL A 334 -27.17 -25.90 -13.52
C VAL A 334 -28.29 -26.08 -12.51
N GLU A 335 -29.55 -25.91 -12.91
CA GLU A 335 -30.73 -26.17 -12.06
C GLU A 335 -30.71 -27.60 -11.50
N ALA A 336 -30.44 -28.60 -12.35
CA ALA A 336 -30.38 -29.99 -11.94
C ALA A 336 -29.27 -30.28 -10.92
N VAL A 337 -28.11 -29.63 -11.06
CA VAL A 337 -26.98 -29.80 -10.14
C VAL A 337 -27.20 -29.04 -8.83
N MET A 338 -27.72 -27.83 -8.91
CA MET A 338 -27.87 -26.95 -7.75
C MET A 338 -29.17 -27.21 -6.98
N GLY A 339 -30.15 -27.86 -7.59
CA GLY A 339 -31.50 -28.03 -7.03
C GLY A 339 -32.28 -26.73 -7.01
N TRP A 340 -32.04 -25.84 -7.98
CA TRP A 340 -32.72 -24.56 -8.12
C TRP A 340 -33.81 -24.63 -9.19
N ASP A 341 -34.83 -23.79 -9.05
CA ASP A 341 -35.79 -23.46 -10.11
C ASP A 341 -35.67 -21.96 -10.45
N MET A 342 -35.10 -21.62 -11.62
CA MET A 342 -34.94 -20.24 -12.06
C MET A 342 -36.27 -19.58 -12.44
N GLY A 343 -37.38 -20.32 -12.48
CA GLY A 343 -38.74 -19.80 -12.50
C GLY A 343 -39.16 -19.19 -11.16
N GLU A 344 -38.58 -19.65 -10.05
CA GLU A 344 -38.87 -19.17 -8.70
C GLU A 344 -38.02 -17.97 -8.29
N ALA A 345 -38.65 -17.00 -7.62
CA ALA A 345 -37.98 -15.73 -7.29
C ALA A 345 -36.86 -15.89 -6.26
N LEU A 346 -37.07 -16.77 -5.27
CA LEU A 346 -36.09 -17.03 -4.21
C LEU A 346 -34.85 -17.74 -4.77
N ASP A 347 -35.03 -18.73 -5.62
CA ASP A 347 -33.95 -19.50 -6.21
C ASP A 347 -33.12 -18.67 -7.19
N ARG A 348 -33.75 -17.78 -7.98
CA ARG A 348 -33.01 -16.79 -8.77
C ARG A 348 -32.16 -15.86 -7.89
N PHE A 349 -32.70 -15.42 -6.76
CA PHE A 349 -31.95 -14.59 -5.82
C PHE A 349 -30.76 -15.37 -5.22
N MET A 350 -30.99 -16.61 -4.79
CA MET A 350 -29.94 -17.48 -4.26
C MET A 350 -28.86 -17.76 -5.31
N ALA A 351 -29.22 -18.06 -6.54
CA ALA A 351 -28.29 -18.22 -7.65
C ALA A 351 -27.45 -16.94 -7.87
N THR A 352 -28.09 -15.77 -7.90
CA THR A 352 -27.40 -14.49 -8.04
C THR A 352 -26.40 -14.26 -6.90
N LEU A 353 -26.80 -14.57 -5.65
CA LEU A 353 -25.96 -14.43 -4.47
C LEU A 353 -24.77 -15.39 -4.50
N VAL A 354 -25.00 -16.68 -4.78
CA VAL A 354 -23.95 -17.70 -4.87
C VAL A 354 -22.94 -17.35 -5.97
N LEU A 355 -23.40 -16.90 -7.15
CA LEU A 355 -22.51 -16.47 -8.22
C LEU A 355 -21.72 -15.19 -7.85
N THR A 356 -22.34 -14.28 -7.09
CA THR A 356 -21.65 -13.09 -6.56
C THR A 356 -20.58 -13.48 -5.54
N VAL A 357 -20.90 -14.37 -4.60
CA VAL A 357 -19.96 -14.89 -3.60
C VAL A 357 -18.81 -15.64 -4.27
N ARG A 358 -19.12 -16.51 -5.22
CA ARG A 358 -18.14 -17.22 -6.06
C ARG A 358 -17.21 -16.23 -6.74
N ARG A 359 -17.75 -15.17 -7.33
CA ARG A 359 -16.95 -14.13 -7.99
C ARG A 359 -16.00 -13.42 -7.01
N ILE A 360 -16.48 -13.03 -5.83
CA ILE A 360 -15.64 -12.42 -4.79
C ILE A 360 -14.50 -13.35 -4.38
N ALA A 361 -14.79 -14.65 -4.26
CA ALA A 361 -13.81 -15.66 -3.89
C ALA A 361 -12.80 -15.98 -5.01
N LEU A 362 -13.20 -15.89 -6.28
CA LEU A 362 -12.31 -16.12 -7.43
C LEU A 362 -11.56 -14.86 -7.87
N SER A 363 -12.04 -13.68 -7.49
CA SER A 363 -11.38 -12.39 -7.72
C SER A 363 -10.30 -12.08 -6.67
N SER A 364 -10.16 -12.88 -5.61
CA SER A 364 -9.02 -12.75 -4.70
C SER A 364 -7.77 -13.33 -5.33
N ALA A 365 -6.69 -12.55 -5.34
CA ALA A 365 -5.40 -13.03 -5.80
C ALA A 365 -4.59 -13.56 -4.63
N ASP A 366 -3.77 -14.58 -4.88
CA ASP A 366 -2.78 -15.02 -3.92
C ASP A 366 -1.56 -14.11 -3.98
N TYR A 367 -0.85 -13.98 -2.85
CA TYR A 367 0.29 -13.09 -2.73
C TYR A 367 1.48 -13.80 -2.12
N LEU A 368 2.66 -13.58 -2.71
CA LEU A 368 3.93 -13.75 -2.02
C LEU A 368 4.19 -12.48 -1.22
N ILE A 369 4.28 -12.63 0.10
CA ILE A 369 4.64 -11.54 0.99
C ILE A 369 6.01 -11.87 1.58
N GLU A 370 7.01 -11.10 1.21
CA GLU A 370 8.35 -11.25 1.78
C GLU A 370 8.45 -10.38 3.03
N PHE A 371 8.78 -10.97 4.17
CA PHE A 371 9.09 -10.23 5.39
C PHE A 371 10.60 -10.26 5.63
N ARG A 372 11.11 -9.20 6.27
CA ARG A 372 12.42 -9.23 6.92
C ARG A 372 12.18 -9.32 8.41
N GLN A 373 12.66 -10.40 9.00
CA GLN A 373 12.73 -10.58 10.44
C GLN A 373 14.17 -10.32 10.89
N LEU A 374 14.33 -9.41 11.83
CA LEU A 374 15.59 -9.21 12.54
C LEU A 374 15.52 -10.02 13.84
N LEU A 375 16.43 -10.96 13.99
CA LEU A 375 16.65 -11.69 15.24
C LEU A 375 17.86 -11.07 15.94
N LEU A 376 17.67 -10.65 17.19
CA LEU A 376 18.74 -10.17 18.06
C LEU A 376 18.99 -11.25 19.11
N TRP A 377 20.17 -11.85 19.06
CA TRP A 377 20.63 -12.79 20.09
C TRP A 377 21.68 -12.10 20.96
N PRO A 378 21.32 -11.52 22.12
CA PRO A 378 22.31 -11.09 23.10
C PRO A 378 23.17 -12.29 23.51
N VAL A 379 24.48 -12.08 23.52
CA VAL A 379 25.49 -13.10 23.81
C VAL A 379 26.32 -12.62 25.00
N ASN A 380 26.58 -13.52 25.95
CA ASN A 380 27.39 -13.20 27.12
C ASN A 380 28.90 -13.26 26.84
N ASP A 381 29.68 -12.93 27.86
CA ASP A 381 31.15 -12.91 27.82
C ASP A 381 31.76 -14.29 27.47
N ASP A 382 31.02 -15.39 27.66
CA ASP A 382 31.43 -16.76 27.32
C ASP A 382 30.96 -17.19 25.92
N GLY A 383 30.28 -16.32 25.16
CA GLY A 383 29.78 -16.62 23.82
C GLY A 383 28.47 -17.43 23.79
N LEU A 384 27.75 -17.52 24.92
CA LEU A 384 26.45 -18.18 25.02
C LEU A 384 25.31 -17.19 24.81
N ILE A 385 24.28 -17.61 24.07
CA ILE A 385 23.07 -16.82 23.81
C ILE A 385 22.27 -16.70 25.11
N GLU A 386 22.05 -15.48 25.59
CA GLU A 386 21.29 -15.19 26.82
C GLU A 386 19.80 -14.92 26.56
N GLY A 387 19.42 -14.65 25.32
CA GLY A 387 18.04 -14.35 24.95
C GLY A 387 17.83 -14.26 23.44
N GLU A 388 16.58 -14.07 23.04
CA GLU A 388 16.18 -13.86 21.66
C GLU A 388 15.11 -12.77 21.60
N ASP A 389 15.43 -11.66 20.92
CA ASP A 389 14.45 -10.65 20.54
C ASP A 389 14.18 -10.75 19.04
N SER A 390 12.91 -10.84 18.67
CA SER A 390 12.49 -10.86 17.27
C SER A 390 11.77 -9.57 16.90
N TYR A 391 12.23 -8.93 15.82
CA TYR A 391 11.62 -7.73 15.26
C TYR A 391 11.16 -8.01 13.84
N HIS A 392 9.87 -7.78 13.59
CA HIS A 392 9.30 -7.86 12.26
C HIS A 392 9.20 -6.44 11.68
N SER A 393 9.97 -6.15 10.63
CA SER A 393 9.62 -5.02 9.78
C SER A 393 8.35 -5.39 9.00
N GLY A 394 7.56 -4.40 8.58
CA GLY A 394 6.49 -4.65 7.62
C GLY A 394 6.99 -5.39 6.37
N PRO A 395 6.07 -5.87 5.52
CA PRO A 395 6.43 -6.63 4.34
C PRO A 395 7.34 -5.83 3.41
N VAL A 396 8.45 -6.45 3.01
CA VAL A 396 9.53 -5.91 2.17
C VAL A 396 9.07 -5.84 0.73
N THR A 397 8.40 -6.89 0.26
CA THR A 397 7.73 -6.92 -1.03
C THR A 397 6.40 -7.67 -0.91
N ILE A 398 5.42 -7.26 -1.71
CA ILE A 398 4.15 -7.96 -1.89
C ILE A 398 3.96 -8.13 -3.39
N ARG A 399 3.90 -9.37 -3.84
CA ARG A 399 3.73 -9.70 -5.25
C ARG A 399 2.56 -10.64 -5.42
N THR A 400 1.68 -10.34 -6.37
CA THR A 400 0.62 -11.26 -6.76
C THR A 400 1.21 -12.52 -7.41
N LEU A 401 0.70 -13.69 -7.03
CA LEU A 401 1.07 -14.98 -7.59
C LEU A 401 -0.05 -15.51 -8.49
N SER A 402 0.34 -16.14 -9.60
CA SER A 402 -0.53 -17.04 -10.36
C SER A 402 -0.62 -18.41 -9.67
N ARG A 403 -1.66 -19.19 -9.99
CA ARG A 403 -1.87 -20.53 -9.38
C ARG A 403 -0.70 -21.48 -9.60
N GLU A 404 0.02 -21.34 -10.72
CA GLU A 404 1.19 -22.15 -11.08
C GLU A 404 2.43 -21.81 -10.25
N GLU A 405 2.52 -20.60 -9.72
CA GLU A 405 3.62 -20.14 -8.86
C GLU A 405 3.42 -20.50 -7.38
N LEU A 406 2.23 -21.02 -7.01
CA LEU A 406 1.92 -21.33 -5.63
C LEU A 406 2.64 -22.60 -5.18
N PRO A 407 3.22 -22.60 -3.96
CA PRO A 407 3.75 -23.82 -3.36
C PRO A 407 2.67 -24.90 -3.27
N ARG A 408 3.00 -26.15 -3.63
CA ARG A 408 2.04 -27.27 -3.60
C ARG A 408 1.32 -27.41 -2.25
N GLU A 409 2.06 -27.29 -1.15
CA GLU A 409 1.48 -27.35 0.20
C GLU A 409 0.43 -26.25 0.44
N TYR A 410 0.67 -25.03 -0.07
CA TYR A 410 -0.30 -23.93 -0.01
C TYR A 410 -1.52 -24.23 -0.89
N VAL A 411 -1.31 -24.79 -2.08
CA VAL A 411 -2.40 -25.21 -2.96
C VAL A 411 -3.24 -26.30 -2.29
N GLU A 412 -2.64 -27.30 -1.67
CA GLU A 412 -3.35 -28.37 -0.96
C GLU A 412 -4.11 -27.86 0.26
N LEU A 413 -3.57 -26.86 0.96
CA LEU A 413 -4.19 -26.26 2.15
C LEU A 413 -5.36 -25.31 1.79
N VAL A 414 -5.20 -24.48 0.76
CA VAL A 414 -6.11 -23.38 0.42
C VAL A 414 -7.05 -23.73 -0.73
N TYR A 415 -6.61 -24.61 -1.63
CA TYR A 415 -7.34 -25.14 -2.79
C TYR A 415 -7.30 -26.68 -2.81
N PRO A 416 -7.74 -27.36 -1.73
CA PRO A 416 -7.64 -28.80 -1.62
C PRO A 416 -8.18 -29.49 -2.87
N ALA A 417 -7.38 -30.39 -3.44
CA ALA A 417 -7.84 -31.25 -4.51
C ALA A 417 -8.98 -32.13 -3.98
N VAL A 418 -10.12 -32.10 -4.66
CA VAL A 418 -11.22 -33.05 -4.45
C VAL A 418 -10.87 -34.36 -5.10
#